data_AF-A0A537FWT4-F1
#
_entry.id   AF-A0A537FWT4-F1
#
_cell.length_a   1.000
_cell.length_b   1.000
_cell.length_c   1.000
_cell.angle_alpha   90.00
_cell.angle_beta   90.00
_cell.angle_gamma   90.00
#
_symmetry.space_group_name_H-M   'P 1'
#
loop_
_entity.id
_entity.type
_entity.pdbx_description
1 polymer ?
#
loop_
_entity_poly.entity_id
_entity_poly.type
_entity_poly.pdbx_seq_one_letter_code
_entity_poly.pdbx_strand_id
1 'polypeptide(L)'
;MRQPLRSAAARLRHAPVSARRLALSGVGAGLLCIAFILLYTRFPQVPERRYIFDYLLRTQDVPGAAMVIFIAVAAAFAPLPRAGLALVEAIGRRPWTTALVTFLVLCAGQLFIAKDHALAGDEHLVLLQAKAFAAGRLTAQFPPELLAWVVPRPYVNLWLYASPQTGAVVSVYWPGFALLLAPFALLGIPWACNPL
;
A
#
# COMPACT_ATOMS: atom_id res chain seq x y z
N MET A 1 -30.89 9.30 17.88
CA MET A 1 -29.96 8.45 17.09
C MET A 1 -29.27 7.31 17.88
N ARG A 2 -29.66 6.93 19.11
CA ARG A 2 -28.98 5.85 19.89
C ARG A 2 -29.53 4.43 19.71
N GLN A 3 -30.70 4.28 19.07
CA GLN A 3 -31.36 2.98 18.88
C GLN A 3 -30.72 2.03 17.85
N PRO A 4 -30.17 2.47 16.68
CA PRO A 4 -29.66 1.53 15.68
C PRO A 4 -28.34 0.85 16.07
N LEU A 5 -27.53 1.46 16.94
CA LEU A 5 -26.27 0.87 17.41
C LEU A 5 -26.48 -0.28 18.41
N ARG A 6 -27.53 -0.22 19.24
CA ARG A 6 -27.84 -1.29 20.21
C ARG A 6 -28.33 -2.57 19.53
N SER A 7 -29.05 -2.45 18.42
CA SER A 7 -29.53 -3.61 17.64
C SER A 7 -28.42 -4.24 16.79
N ALA A 8 -27.43 -3.47 16.32
CA ALA A 8 -26.22 -4.00 15.67
C ALA A 8 -25.32 -4.77 16.67
N ALA A 9 -25.11 -4.22 17.87
CA ALA A 9 -24.34 -4.87 18.93
C ALA A 9 -25.00 -6.16 19.46
N ALA A 10 -26.33 -6.29 19.38
CA ALA A 10 -27.05 -7.51 19.75
C ALA A 10 -26.91 -8.62 18.70
N ARG A 11 -26.89 -8.29 17.39
CA ARG A 11 -26.67 -9.27 16.30
C ARG A 11 -25.26 -9.86 16.32
N LEU A 12 -24.25 -9.05 16.68
CA LEU A 12 -22.86 -9.50 16.83
C LEU A 12 -22.67 -10.49 18.00
N ARG A 13 -23.57 -10.54 18.99
CA ARG A 13 -23.47 -11.49 20.12
C ARG A 13 -23.80 -12.94 19.75
N HIS A 14 -24.50 -13.17 18.64
CA HIS A 14 -24.83 -14.51 18.13
C HIS A 14 -23.85 -15.02 17.06
N ALA A 15 -22.74 -14.31 16.83
CA ALA A 15 -21.74 -14.63 15.82
C ALA A 15 -20.52 -15.49 16.27
N PRO A 16 -20.44 -16.16 17.45
CA PRO A 16 -19.18 -16.77 17.88
C PRO A 16 -18.76 -17.95 16.99
N VAL A 17 -19.72 -18.66 16.39
CA VAL A 17 -19.44 -19.75 15.44
C VAL A 17 -18.91 -19.20 14.10
N SER A 18 -19.44 -18.06 13.65
CA SER A 18 -18.98 -17.41 12.40
C SER A 18 -17.58 -16.81 12.53
N ALA A 19 -17.25 -16.20 13.67
CA ALA A 19 -15.94 -15.62 13.92
C ALA A 19 -14.84 -16.69 14.04
N ARG A 20 -15.13 -17.81 14.72
CA ARG A 20 -14.19 -18.94 14.78
C ARG A 20 -13.99 -19.60 13.42
N ARG A 21 -15.04 -19.77 12.62
CA ARG A 21 -14.92 -20.29 11.25
C ARG A 21 -14.09 -19.35 10.37
N LEU A 22 -14.30 -18.05 10.48
CA LEU A 22 -13.54 -17.04 9.74
C LEU A 22 -12.06 -17.02 10.17
N ALA A 23 -11.79 -17.12 11.46
CA ALA A 23 -10.44 -17.24 11.99
C ALA A 23 -9.76 -18.51 11.47
N LEU A 24 -10.44 -19.66 11.52
CA LEU A 24 -9.92 -20.92 10.99
C LEU A 24 -9.66 -20.85 9.48
N SER A 25 -10.55 -20.22 8.71
CA SER A 25 -10.30 -20.01 7.27
C SER A 25 -9.12 -19.07 7.03
N GLY A 26 -8.96 -18.02 7.84
CA GLY A 26 -7.83 -17.10 7.74
C GLY A 26 -6.50 -17.78 8.07
N VAL A 27 -6.46 -18.58 9.12
CA VAL A 27 -5.29 -19.41 9.48
C VAL A 27 -4.99 -20.42 8.37
N GLY A 28 -6.01 -21.13 7.88
CA GLY A 28 -5.86 -22.10 6.79
C GLY A 28 -5.33 -21.47 5.51
N ALA A 29 -5.89 -20.33 5.10
CA ALA A 29 -5.42 -19.57 3.95
C ALA A 29 -3.97 -19.09 4.13
N GLY A 30 -3.62 -18.55 5.30
CA GLY A 30 -2.26 -18.12 5.60
C GLY A 30 -1.25 -19.29 5.56
N LEU A 31 -1.58 -20.43 6.15
CA LEU A 31 -0.73 -21.63 6.10
C LEU A 31 -0.57 -22.15 4.67
N LEU A 32 -1.65 -22.16 3.88
CA LEU A 32 -1.62 -22.56 2.48
C LEU A 32 -0.76 -21.60 1.64
N CYS A 33 -0.86 -20.30 1.87
CA CYS A 33 0.01 -19.31 1.24
C CYS A 33 1.48 -19.53 1.61
N ILE A 34 1.81 -19.73 2.89
CA ILE A 34 3.19 -20.01 3.31
C ILE A 34 3.70 -21.30 2.67
N ALA A 35 2.92 -22.39 2.71
CA ALA A 35 3.29 -23.66 2.10
C ALA A 35 3.51 -23.51 0.58
N PHE A 36 2.60 -22.83 -0.11
CA PHE A 36 2.73 -22.52 -1.53
C PHE A 36 4.02 -21.75 -1.82
N ILE A 37 4.29 -20.67 -1.08
CA ILE A 37 5.50 -19.85 -1.27
C ILE A 37 6.76 -20.68 -1.03
N LEU A 38 6.82 -21.45 0.05
CA LEU A 38 7.99 -22.26 0.39
C LEU A 38 8.24 -23.35 -0.65
N LEU A 39 7.18 -23.96 -1.19
CA LEU A 39 7.28 -24.95 -2.28
C LEU A 39 7.70 -24.30 -3.60
N TYR A 40 7.03 -23.22 -3.99
CA TYR A 40 7.28 -22.49 -5.24
C TYR A 40 8.71 -21.97 -5.31
N THR A 41 9.18 -21.37 -4.21
CA THR A 41 10.54 -20.83 -4.09
C THR A 41 11.58 -21.88 -3.67
N ARG A 42 11.22 -23.17 -3.61
CA ARG A 42 12.13 -24.30 -3.35
C ARG A 42 12.91 -24.22 -2.02
N PHE A 43 12.22 -23.94 -0.91
CA PHE A 43 12.83 -23.93 0.43
C PHE A 43 13.50 -25.28 0.76
N PRO A 44 14.73 -25.31 1.33
CA PRO A 44 15.47 -24.20 1.97
C PRO A 44 16.44 -23.43 1.07
N GLN A 45 16.46 -23.65 -0.26
CA GLN A 45 17.41 -22.98 -1.16
C GLN A 45 17.28 -21.45 -1.06
N VAL A 46 18.38 -20.70 -1.06
CA VAL A 46 18.28 -19.23 -0.96
C VAL A 46 17.66 -18.70 -2.26
N PRO A 47 16.57 -17.91 -2.20
CA PRO A 47 15.98 -17.35 -3.41
C PRO A 47 16.98 -16.40 -4.08
N GLU A 48 17.18 -16.56 -5.38
CA GLU A 48 18.08 -15.66 -6.12
C GLU A 48 17.44 -14.28 -6.25
N ARG A 49 18.20 -13.22 -5.93
CA ARG A 49 17.74 -11.83 -6.08
C ARG A 49 17.40 -11.45 -7.53
N ARG A 50 17.88 -12.22 -8.52
CA ARG A 50 17.56 -12.02 -9.95
C ARG A 50 16.09 -12.29 -10.24
N TYR A 51 15.46 -13.19 -9.49
CA TYR A 51 14.01 -13.44 -9.54
C TYR A 51 13.36 -12.67 -8.40
N ILE A 52 13.19 -11.36 -8.62
CA ILE A 52 12.72 -10.43 -7.58
C ILE A 52 11.41 -10.90 -6.93
N PHE A 53 10.52 -11.53 -7.68
CA PHE A 53 9.28 -12.09 -7.15
C PHE A 53 9.53 -13.26 -6.19
N ASP A 54 10.42 -14.20 -6.49
CA ASP A 54 10.76 -15.30 -5.57
C ASP A 54 11.38 -14.77 -4.27
N TYR A 55 12.22 -13.74 -4.41
CA TYR A 55 12.82 -13.05 -3.27
C TYR A 55 11.78 -12.33 -2.41
N LEU A 56 10.87 -11.55 -3.02
CA LEU A 56 9.82 -10.82 -2.31
C LEU A 56 8.81 -11.78 -1.66
N LEU A 57 8.39 -12.83 -2.36
CA LEU A 57 7.51 -13.86 -1.81
C LEU A 57 8.07 -14.44 -0.50
N ARG A 58 9.38 -14.74 -0.46
CA ARG A 58 10.00 -15.26 0.77
C ARG A 58 10.24 -14.21 1.84
N THR A 59 10.69 -13.02 1.46
CA THR A 59 11.16 -12.02 2.43
C THR A 59 10.06 -11.11 2.96
N GLN A 60 8.99 -10.93 2.20
CA GLN A 60 7.85 -10.07 2.55
C GLN A 60 6.57 -10.87 2.73
N ASP A 61 6.18 -11.71 1.77
CA ASP A 61 4.88 -12.40 1.83
C ASP A 61 4.81 -13.51 2.89
N VAL A 62 5.92 -14.19 3.22
CA VAL A 62 5.94 -15.15 4.34
C VAL A 62 5.70 -14.46 5.70
N PRO A 63 6.45 -13.40 6.08
CA PRO A 63 6.12 -12.60 7.26
C PRO A 63 4.70 -12.00 7.20
N GLY A 64 4.26 -11.53 6.03
CA GLY A 64 2.91 -11.01 5.82
C GLY A 64 1.84 -12.06 6.12
N ALA A 65 1.98 -13.27 5.59
CA ALA A 65 1.07 -14.38 5.85
C ALA A 65 1.11 -14.80 7.33
N ALA A 66 2.28 -14.80 7.97
CA ALA A 66 2.39 -15.04 9.41
C ALA A 66 1.64 -13.97 10.23
N MET A 67 1.69 -12.71 9.83
CA MET A 67 0.92 -11.62 10.44
C MET A 67 -0.59 -11.83 10.27
N VAL A 68 -1.04 -12.26 9.09
CA VAL A 68 -2.46 -12.60 8.85
C VAL A 68 -2.92 -13.75 9.75
N ILE A 69 -2.10 -14.81 9.88
CA ILE A 69 -2.36 -15.92 10.83
C ILE A 69 -2.47 -15.37 12.25
N PHE A 70 -1.53 -14.52 12.67
CA PHE A 70 -1.54 -13.91 13.99
C PHE A 70 -2.82 -13.10 14.24
N ILE A 71 -3.23 -12.26 13.28
CA ILE A 71 -4.47 -11.47 13.36
C ILE A 71 -5.69 -12.39 13.44
N ALA A 72 -5.75 -13.45 12.63
CA ALA A 72 -6.85 -14.41 12.64
C ALA A 72 -6.95 -15.16 13.98
N VAL A 73 -5.82 -15.59 14.53
CA VAL A 73 -5.73 -16.24 15.85
C VAL A 73 -6.15 -15.25 16.94
N ALA A 74 -5.63 -14.03 16.94
CA ALA A 74 -6.01 -12.99 17.89
C ALA A 74 -7.52 -12.73 17.84
N ALA A 75 -8.10 -12.60 16.64
CA ALA A 75 -9.54 -12.38 16.45
C ALA A 75 -10.42 -13.52 17.00
N ALA A 76 -9.88 -14.74 17.16
CA ALA A 76 -10.60 -15.86 17.77
C ALA A 76 -10.76 -15.72 19.30
N PHE A 77 -10.01 -14.83 19.96
CA PHE A 77 -10.05 -14.60 21.41
C PHE A 77 -11.03 -13.48 21.79
N ALA A 78 -11.88 -13.76 22.78
CA ALA A 78 -13.18 -13.12 22.95
C ALA A 78 -13.26 -11.72 23.61
N PRO A 79 -12.23 -11.08 24.20
CA PRO A 79 -12.39 -9.69 24.64
C PRO A 79 -12.11 -8.66 23.53
N LEU A 80 -11.42 -9.04 22.44
CA LEU A 80 -11.06 -8.14 21.34
C LEU A 80 -12.24 -7.46 20.63
N PRO A 81 -13.42 -8.10 20.44
CA PRO A 81 -14.55 -7.43 19.81
C PRO A 81 -15.09 -6.23 20.59
N ARG A 82 -15.07 -6.28 21.95
CA ARG A 82 -15.53 -5.15 22.77
C ARG A 82 -14.53 -4.01 22.77
N ALA A 83 -13.25 -4.32 22.93
CA ALA A 83 -12.18 -3.33 22.87
C ALA A 83 -12.11 -2.69 21.47
N GLY A 84 -12.24 -3.49 20.41
CA GLY A 84 -12.27 -3.01 19.02
C GLY A 84 -13.47 -2.10 18.74
N LEU A 85 -14.68 -2.49 19.18
CA LEU A 85 -15.86 -1.61 19.06
C LEU A 85 -15.71 -0.32 19.87
N ALA A 86 -15.13 -0.37 21.07
CA ALA A 86 -14.85 0.81 21.87
C ALA A 86 -13.82 1.73 21.20
N LEU A 87 -12.79 1.16 20.56
CA LEU A 87 -11.81 1.91 19.76
C LEU A 87 -12.48 2.57 18.55
N VAL A 88 -13.29 1.83 17.79
CA VAL A 88 -14.05 2.37 16.65
C VAL A 88 -14.99 3.50 17.10
N GLU A 89 -15.68 3.34 18.24
CA GLU A 89 -16.51 4.39 18.82
C GLU A 89 -15.67 5.61 19.24
N ALA A 90 -14.51 5.41 19.86
CA ALA A 90 -13.61 6.48 20.24
C ALA A 90 -13.10 7.28 19.02
N ILE A 91 -12.71 6.58 17.95
CA ILE A 91 -12.33 7.18 16.66
C ILE A 91 -13.51 7.97 16.08
N GLY A 92 -14.69 7.35 16.04
CA GLY A 92 -15.90 7.95 15.47
C GLY A 92 -16.43 9.16 16.24
N ARG A 93 -16.09 9.31 17.52
CA ARG A 93 -16.46 10.48 18.34
C ARG A 93 -15.70 11.74 17.97
N ARG A 94 -14.50 11.62 17.41
CA ARG A 94 -13.64 12.74 17.01
C ARG A 94 -12.97 12.44 15.66
N PRO A 95 -13.76 12.39 14.56
CA PRO A 95 -13.25 11.94 13.27
C PRO A 95 -12.12 12.84 12.75
N TRP A 96 -12.25 14.16 12.89
CA TRP A 96 -11.22 15.12 12.45
C TRP A 96 -9.92 15.03 13.24
N THR A 97 -10.01 14.94 14.57
CA THR A 97 -8.82 14.76 15.41
C THR A 97 -8.13 13.44 15.09
N THR A 98 -8.90 12.36 14.91
CA THR A 98 -8.33 11.07 14.53
C THR A 98 -7.68 11.14 13.16
N ALA A 99 -8.34 11.71 12.17
CA ALA A 99 -7.77 11.88 10.83
C ALA A 99 -6.46 12.67 10.87
N LEU A 100 -6.42 13.78 11.61
CA LEU A 100 -5.21 14.59 11.77
C LEU A 100 -4.08 13.83 12.46
N VAL A 101 -4.36 13.15 13.58
CA VAL A 101 -3.35 12.38 14.30
C VAL A 101 -2.83 11.23 13.44
N THR A 102 -3.72 10.48 12.78
CA THR A 102 -3.34 9.41 11.86
C THR A 102 -2.48 9.95 10.71
N PHE A 103 -2.87 11.07 10.10
CA PHE A 103 -2.10 11.72 9.05
C PHE A 103 -0.69 12.08 9.52
N LEU A 104 -0.55 12.74 10.69
CA LEU A 104 0.74 13.11 11.26
C LEU A 104 1.62 11.89 11.59
N VAL A 105 1.03 10.83 12.13
CA VAL A 105 1.76 9.58 12.43
C VAL A 105 2.24 8.91 11.15
N LEU A 106 1.40 8.84 10.11
CA LEU A 106 1.79 8.27 8.81
C LEU A 106 2.88 9.12 8.15
N CYS A 107 2.77 10.44 8.20
CA CYS A 107 3.81 11.38 7.75
C CYS A 107 5.15 11.12 8.46
N ALA A 108 5.14 10.98 9.78
CA ALA A 108 6.34 10.63 10.53
C ALA A 108 6.89 9.26 10.10
N GLY A 109 6.03 8.27 9.88
CA GLY A 109 6.42 6.98 9.32
C GLY A 109 7.15 7.12 7.98
N GLN A 110 6.66 7.96 7.08
CA GLN A 110 7.33 8.21 5.80
C GLN A 110 8.70 8.85 5.97
N LEU A 111 8.85 9.81 6.88
CA LEU A 111 10.13 10.48 7.10
C LEU A 111 11.17 9.59 7.81
N PHE A 112 10.75 8.80 8.80
CA PHE A 112 11.69 8.02 9.63
C PHE A 112 11.94 6.60 9.11
N ILE A 113 10.97 6.01 8.43
CA ILE A 113 11.04 4.62 7.94
C ILE A 113 11.37 4.61 6.44
N ALA A 114 10.54 5.26 5.62
CA ALA A 114 10.72 5.27 4.16
C ALA A 114 11.80 6.27 3.71
N LYS A 115 12.08 7.30 4.52
CA LYS A 115 13.09 8.34 4.30
C LYS A 115 12.81 9.21 3.07
N ASP A 116 11.54 9.47 2.78
CA ASP A 116 11.10 10.32 1.65
C ASP A 116 11.71 9.87 0.31
N HIS A 117 11.67 8.57 0.05
CA HIS A 117 12.28 7.98 -1.13
C HIS A 117 11.49 6.80 -1.65
N ALA A 118 10.82 7.03 -2.79
CA ALA A 118 10.05 6.01 -3.51
C ALA A 118 10.81 4.67 -3.56
N LEU A 119 10.18 3.64 -2.99
CA LEU A 119 10.72 2.31 -2.84
C LEU A 119 10.53 1.48 -4.10
N ALA A 120 9.51 1.80 -4.90
CA ALA A 120 9.15 1.05 -6.09
C ALA A 120 9.10 1.91 -7.36
N GLY A 121 9.29 1.25 -8.51
CA GLY A 121 9.33 1.92 -9.81
C GLY A 121 8.00 2.63 -10.14
N ASP A 122 6.88 2.06 -9.76
CA ASP A 122 5.55 2.65 -9.92
C ASP A 122 5.36 3.94 -9.11
N GLU A 123 5.86 3.99 -7.88
CA GLU A 123 5.86 5.20 -7.05
C GLU A 123 6.65 6.35 -7.71
N HIS A 124 7.80 6.04 -8.31
CA HIS A 124 8.57 7.03 -9.07
C HIS A 124 7.81 7.58 -10.29
N LEU A 125 7.03 6.74 -10.98
CA LEU A 125 6.27 7.14 -12.16
C LEU A 125 5.10 8.06 -11.79
N VAL A 126 4.41 7.74 -10.69
CA VAL A 126 3.38 8.63 -10.14
C VAL A 126 4.00 9.96 -9.72
N LEU A 127 5.13 9.95 -9.01
CA LEU A 127 5.80 11.17 -8.57
C LEU A 127 6.29 12.03 -9.76
N LEU A 128 6.83 11.40 -10.80
CA LEU A 128 7.21 12.08 -12.05
C LEU A 128 6.02 12.83 -12.65
N GLN A 129 4.89 12.14 -12.78
CA GLN A 129 3.66 12.71 -13.34
C GLN A 129 3.09 13.82 -12.44
N ALA A 130 3.10 13.63 -11.12
CA ALA A 130 2.66 14.63 -10.15
C ALA A 130 3.51 15.91 -10.22
N LYS A 131 4.83 15.78 -10.37
CA LYS A 131 5.74 16.93 -10.56
C LYS A 131 5.46 17.68 -11.87
N ALA A 132 5.11 16.97 -12.95
CA ALA A 132 4.68 17.62 -14.19
C ALA A 132 3.41 18.43 -13.99
N PHE A 133 2.39 17.86 -13.33
CA PHE A 133 1.14 18.55 -13.02
C PHE A 133 1.34 19.74 -12.06
N ALA A 134 2.19 19.59 -11.04
CA ALA A 134 2.56 20.66 -10.14
C ALA A 134 3.18 21.85 -10.88
N ALA A 135 3.92 21.59 -11.97
CA ALA A 135 4.48 22.60 -12.86
C ALA A 135 3.50 23.12 -13.93
N GLY A 136 2.22 22.74 -13.87
CA GLY A 136 1.19 23.13 -14.84
C GLY A 136 1.32 22.45 -16.21
N ARG A 137 1.99 21.30 -16.30
CA ARG A 137 2.24 20.56 -17.55
C ARG A 137 1.51 19.22 -17.55
N LEU A 138 1.09 18.75 -18.71
CA LEU A 138 0.46 17.42 -18.85
C LEU A 138 1.48 16.27 -18.93
N THR A 139 2.72 16.57 -19.32
CA THR A 139 3.80 15.60 -19.49
C THR A 139 5.04 16.07 -18.77
N ALA A 140 5.82 15.12 -18.27
CA ALA A 140 7.23 15.37 -17.96
C ALA A 140 8.01 15.62 -19.25
N GLN A 141 9.19 16.20 -19.11
CA GLN A 141 10.01 16.63 -20.24
C GLN A 141 11.47 16.28 -19.97
N PHE A 142 12.07 15.52 -20.87
CA PHE A 142 13.51 15.28 -20.91
C PHE A 142 14.08 15.84 -22.21
N PRO A 143 15.38 16.19 -22.27
CA PRO A 143 16.03 16.46 -23.53
C PRO A 143 15.93 15.22 -24.44
N PRO A 144 15.45 15.35 -25.69
CA PRO A 144 15.24 14.22 -26.60
C PRO A 144 16.46 13.31 -26.76
N GLU A 145 17.65 13.91 -26.83
CA GLU A 145 18.95 13.25 -26.95
C GLU A 145 19.33 12.43 -25.70
N LEU A 146 18.79 12.77 -24.54
CA LEU A 146 19.02 12.05 -23.27
C LEU A 146 17.97 10.99 -23.00
N LEU A 147 16.85 10.99 -23.73
CA LEU A 147 15.71 10.13 -23.42
C LEU A 147 16.07 8.64 -23.48
N ALA A 148 16.91 8.23 -24.43
CA ALA A 148 17.39 6.84 -24.55
C ALA A 148 18.35 6.43 -23.42
N TRP A 149 18.98 7.39 -22.74
CA TRP A 149 19.87 7.16 -21.61
C TRP A 149 19.09 7.09 -20.28
N VAL A 150 18.03 7.89 -20.16
CA VAL A 150 17.22 7.99 -18.94
C VAL A 150 16.12 6.93 -18.91
N VAL A 151 15.54 6.58 -20.06
CA VAL A 151 14.46 5.61 -20.18
C VAL A 151 14.95 4.40 -20.98
N PRO A 152 15.28 3.28 -20.32
CA PRO A 152 15.64 2.04 -21.01
C PRO A 152 14.55 1.64 -22.00
N ARG A 153 14.95 1.22 -23.21
CA ARG A 153 14.01 0.83 -24.27
C ARG A 153 12.92 -0.17 -23.83
N PRO A 154 13.21 -1.20 -23.00
CA PRO A 154 12.16 -2.12 -22.54
C PRO A 154 11.08 -1.48 -21.67
N TYR A 155 11.34 -0.29 -21.11
CA TYR A 155 10.39 0.41 -20.24
C TYR A 155 9.46 1.35 -21.02
N VAL A 156 9.82 1.69 -22.25
CA VAL A 156 8.95 2.42 -23.16
C VAL A 156 7.75 1.55 -23.51
N ASN A 157 6.55 2.11 -23.38
CA ASN A 157 5.24 1.46 -23.50
C ASN A 157 4.91 0.40 -22.42
N LEU A 158 5.84 0.08 -21.53
CA LEU A 158 5.58 -0.80 -20.38
C LEU A 158 5.33 -0.01 -19.10
N TRP A 159 6.11 1.04 -18.88
CA TRP A 159 6.09 1.88 -17.67
C TRP A 159 5.91 3.36 -18.00
N LEU A 160 6.41 3.78 -19.16
CA LEU A 160 6.36 5.16 -19.63
C LEU A 160 5.98 5.20 -21.11
N TYR A 161 5.12 6.15 -21.48
CA TYR A 161 5.04 6.58 -22.88
C TYR A 161 5.99 7.75 -23.06
N ALA A 162 6.85 7.66 -24.07
CA ALA A 162 7.89 8.65 -24.32
C ALA A 162 7.95 8.98 -25.81
N SER A 163 7.99 10.27 -26.15
CA SER A 163 8.22 10.73 -27.52
C SER A 163 9.71 11.00 -27.74
N PRO A 164 10.38 10.26 -28.64
CA PRO A 164 11.77 10.55 -28.98
C PRO A 164 11.97 11.89 -29.70
N GLN A 165 10.92 12.43 -30.33
CA GLN A 165 11.00 13.68 -31.09
C GLN A 165 10.91 14.89 -30.18
N THR A 166 9.95 14.87 -29.25
CA THR A 166 9.69 16.03 -28.39
C THR A 166 10.35 15.90 -27.04
N GLY A 167 10.72 14.70 -26.59
CA GLY A 167 11.21 14.43 -25.24
C GLY A 167 10.11 14.36 -24.18
N ALA A 168 8.84 14.45 -24.59
CA ALA A 168 7.70 14.36 -23.69
C ALA A 168 7.56 12.95 -23.14
N VAL A 169 7.33 12.85 -21.83
CA VAL A 169 7.20 11.58 -21.11
C VAL A 169 5.99 11.61 -20.20
N VAL A 170 5.22 10.53 -20.19
CA VAL A 170 4.05 10.35 -19.32
C VAL A 170 4.06 8.94 -18.73
N SER A 171 3.61 8.81 -17.50
CA SER A 171 3.38 7.50 -16.88
C SER A 171 2.32 6.71 -17.66
N VAL A 172 2.46 5.38 -17.71
CA VAL A 172 1.39 4.51 -18.22
C VAL A 172 0.18 4.45 -17.29
N TYR A 173 0.33 4.85 -16.03
CA TYR A 173 -0.74 4.85 -15.05
C TYR A 173 -1.74 5.98 -15.28
N TRP A 174 -2.99 5.74 -14.88
CA TRP A 174 -4.03 6.77 -14.89
C TRP A 174 -3.64 7.97 -14.02
N PRO A 175 -3.96 9.20 -14.45
CA PRO A 175 -3.47 10.42 -13.82
C PRO A 175 -4.13 10.73 -12.47
N GLY A 176 -5.16 9.98 -12.06
CA GLY A 176 -6.00 10.30 -10.90
C GLY A 176 -5.19 10.47 -9.61
N PHE A 177 -4.31 9.53 -9.30
CA PHE A 177 -3.49 9.64 -8.09
C PHE A 177 -2.38 10.69 -8.22
N ALA A 178 -1.77 10.82 -9.40
CA ALA A 178 -0.77 11.87 -9.65
C ALA A 178 -1.37 13.28 -9.51
N LEU A 179 -2.64 13.50 -9.84
CA LEU A 179 -3.35 14.76 -9.61
C LEU A 179 -3.57 15.04 -8.11
N LEU A 180 -3.89 14.01 -7.32
CA LEU A 180 -4.00 14.14 -5.86
C LEU A 180 -2.64 14.46 -5.22
N LEU A 181 -1.56 13.88 -5.75
CA LEU A 181 -0.20 14.08 -5.26
C LEU A 181 0.41 15.43 -5.69
N ALA A 182 -0.01 15.99 -6.83
CA ALA A 182 0.51 17.24 -7.39
C ALA A 182 0.60 18.42 -6.39
N PRO A 183 -0.44 18.76 -5.59
CA PRO A 183 -0.33 19.85 -4.63
C PRO A 183 0.75 19.60 -3.56
N PHE A 184 0.95 18.36 -3.13
CA PHE A 184 1.99 18.01 -2.17
C PHE A 184 3.39 18.05 -2.80
N ALA A 185 3.50 17.59 -4.05
CA ALA A 185 4.73 17.73 -4.83
C ALA A 185 5.10 19.21 -5.04
N LEU A 186 4.11 20.07 -5.29
CA LEU A 186 4.31 21.53 -5.40
C LEU A 186 4.83 22.14 -4.10
N LEU A 187 4.34 21.68 -2.95
CA LEU A 187 4.78 22.11 -1.62
C LEU A 187 6.11 21.48 -1.17
N GLY A 188 6.72 20.61 -1.97
CA GLY A 188 7.95 19.90 -1.62
C GLY A 188 7.77 18.84 -0.52
N ILE A 189 6.54 18.38 -0.28
CA ILE A 189 6.20 17.36 0.73
C ILE A 189 5.41 16.18 0.15
N PRO A 190 5.82 15.58 -0.99
CA PRO A 190 5.06 14.51 -1.62
C PRO A 190 4.87 13.27 -0.71
N TRP A 191 5.79 13.03 0.22
CA TRP A 191 5.70 12.02 1.28
C TRP A 191 4.43 12.12 2.16
N ALA A 192 3.78 13.28 2.19
CA ALA A 192 2.57 13.46 2.99
C ALA A 192 1.33 12.82 2.35
N CYS A 193 1.34 12.57 1.03
CA CYS A 193 0.21 12.04 0.28
C CYS A 193 0.49 10.69 -0.37
N ASN A 194 1.76 10.38 -0.63
CA ASN A 194 2.18 9.08 -1.11
C ASN A 194 3.27 8.55 -0.19
N PRO A 195 3.26 7.27 0.20
CA PRO A 195 4.49 6.65 0.62
C PRO A 195 5.53 6.83 -0.49
N LEU A 196 6.53 7.65 -0.19
CA LEU A 196 7.75 7.73 -0.97
C LEU A 196 8.76 6.93 -0.18
#